data_AF-A0A7X2T485-F1
#
_entry.id   AF-A0A7X2T485-F1
#
_cell.length_a   1.000
_cell.length_b   1.000
_cell.length_c   1.000
_cell.angle_alpha   90.00
_cell.angle_beta   90.00
_cell.angle_gamma   90.00
#
_symmetry.space_group_name_H-M   'P 1'
#
loop_
_entity.id
_entity.type
_entity.pdbx_description
1 polymer ?
#
loop_
_entity_poly.entity_id
_entity_poly.type
_entity_poly.pdbx_seq_one_letter_code
_entity_poly.pdbx_strand_id
1 'polypeptide(L)'
;MAHFFYPFHFFKMIKKAGDRNECILIPEEKMNVFCLVGKIEELPSLKETVNGIKTCNVVLKVERSFANANGVYEFDTIQIEVWRGLAETLCNVSKVDDWISVKGRIMSRKYEKDGHVYNNYAFIAEKISFLHN
;
A
#
# COMPACT_ATOMS: atom_id res chain seq x y z
N MET A 1 -14.54 44.21 -14.72
CA MET A 1 -13.32 43.52 -14.23
C MET A 1 -13.59 43.08 -12.80
N ALA A 2 -14.12 41.86 -12.60
CA ALA A 2 -14.43 41.35 -11.27
C ALA A 2 -13.34 40.33 -10.89
N HIS A 3 -12.41 40.76 -10.05
CA HIS A 3 -11.48 39.87 -9.38
C HIS A 3 -12.27 39.06 -8.34
N PHE A 4 -12.72 37.87 -8.71
CA PHE A 4 -13.14 36.86 -7.74
C PHE A 4 -11.89 36.28 -7.08
N PHE A 5 -11.54 36.82 -5.92
CA PHE A 5 -10.50 36.28 -5.05
C PHE A 5 -11.09 35.04 -4.35
N TYR A 6 -10.83 33.84 -4.89
CA TYR A 6 -11.20 32.60 -4.20
C TYR A 6 -10.13 32.27 -3.15
N PRO A 7 -10.46 32.11 -1.85
CA PRO A 7 -9.51 31.76 -0.80
C PRO A 7 -9.19 30.25 -0.74
N PHE A 8 -9.52 29.48 -1.78
CA PHE A 8 -9.39 28.03 -1.81
C PHE A 8 -8.02 27.59 -2.35
N HIS A 9 -6.93 27.94 -1.69
CA HIS A 9 -5.61 27.36 -1.97
C HIS A 9 -5.50 25.89 -1.54
N PHE A 10 -6.53 25.33 -0.89
CA PHE A 10 -6.53 23.96 -0.37
C PHE A 10 -7.20 22.93 -1.29
N PHE A 11 -7.77 23.34 -2.44
CA PHE A 11 -8.52 22.43 -3.30
C PHE A 11 -8.14 22.57 -4.77
N LYS A 12 -7.85 21.44 -5.42
CA LYS A 12 -7.65 21.34 -6.86
C LYS A 12 -8.95 20.92 -7.54
N MET A 13 -9.35 21.67 -8.56
CA MET A 13 -10.47 21.31 -9.42
C MET A 13 -10.02 20.26 -10.45
N ILE A 14 -10.69 19.10 -10.49
CA ILE A 14 -10.44 18.05 -11.49
C ILE A 14 -11.73 17.62 -12.18
N LYS A 15 -11.62 17.12 -13.43
CA LYS A 15 -12.74 16.51 -14.14
C LYS A 15 -13.08 15.15 -13.52
N LYS A 16 -14.37 14.87 -13.35
CA LYS A 16 -14.84 13.57 -12.87
C LYS A 16 -14.58 12.50 -13.94
N ALA A 17 -14.17 11.31 -13.51
CA ALA A 17 -14.01 10.18 -14.44
C ALA A 17 -15.40 9.75 -14.94
N GLY A 18 -15.60 9.73 -16.27
CA GLY A 18 -16.85 9.31 -16.91
C GLY A 18 -17.83 10.44 -17.28
N ASP A 19 -17.64 11.66 -16.79
CA ASP A 19 -18.44 12.82 -17.20
C ASP A 19 -17.53 14.05 -17.41
N ARG A 20 -17.48 14.55 -18.66
CA ARG A 20 -16.61 15.68 -19.04
C ARG A 20 -17.11 17.04 -18.56
N ASN A 21 -18.39 17.12 -18.18
CA ASN A 21 -19.04 18.38 -17.79
C ASN A 21 -19.11 18.56 -16.27
N GLU A 22 -18.68 17.56 -15.49
CA GLU A 22 -18.69 17.61 -14.03
C GLU A 22 -17.26 17.78 -13.49
N CYS A 23 -17.04 18.87 -12.76
CA CYS A 23 -15.80 19.14 -12.04
C CYS A 23 -16.02 18.90 -10.55
N ILE A 24 -15.04 18.27 -9.89
CA ILE A 24 -15.02 18.08 -8.44
C ILE A 24 -13.83 18.82 -7.84
N LEU A 25 -14.06 19.46 -6.69
CA LEU A 25 -13.01 20.03 -5.86
C LEU A 25 -12.47 18.94 -4.95
N ILE A 26 -11.17 18.64 -5.05
CA ILE A 26 -10.52 17.66 -4.17
C ILE A 26 -9.46 18.38 -3.35
N PRO A 27 -9.30 18.08 -2.05
CA PRO A 27 -8.20 18.59 -1.26
C PRO A 27 -6.86 18.41 -2.00
N GLU A 28 -6.01 19.43 -1.95
CA GLU A 28 -4.64 19.35 -2.47
C GLU A 28 -3.83 18.31 -1.70
N GLU A 29 -4.04 18.22 -0.39
CA GLU A 29 -3.46 17.19 0.45
C GLU A 29 -4.37 15.95 0.45
N LYS A 30 -3.83 14.84 -0.08
CA LYS A 30 -4.49 13.53 -0.06
C LYS A 30 -3.65 12.59 0.77
N MET A 31 -4.25 11.99 1.80
CA MET A 31 -3.58 11.03 2.66
C MET A 31 -4.11 9.62 2.40
N ASN A 32 -3.23 8.74 1.94
CA ASN A 32 -3.43 7.29 1.90
C ASN A 32 -2.10 6.66 2.31
N VAL A 33 -1.99 6.35 3.60
CA VAL A 33 -0.76 5.84 4.19
C VAL A 33 -1.10 4.66 5.08
N PHE A 34 -0.32 3.59 4.96
CA PHE A 34 -0.21 2.55 5.98
C PHE A 34 1.24 2.48 6.46
N CYS A 35 1.41 2.09 7.72
CA CYS A 35 2.71 1.80 8.33
C CYS A 35 2.59 0.48 9.09
N LEU A 36 3.52 -0.44 8.84
CA LEU A 36 3.57 -1.74 9.51
C LEU A 36 5.00 -2.03 9.95
N VAL A 37 5.14 -2.72 11.08
CA VAL A 37 6.39 -3.34 11.52
C VAL A 37 6.08 -4.81 11.77
N GLY A 38 6.87 -5.69 11.17
CA GLY A 38 6.63 -7.13 11.25
C GLY A 38 7.84 -7.93 10.83
N LYS A 39 7.73 -9.24 11.01
CA LYS A 39 8.73 -10.22 10.57
C LYS A 39 8.38 -10.79 9.21
N ILE A 40 9.39 -11.02 8.38
CA ILE A 40 9.23 -11.72 7.11
C ILE A 40 8.90 -13.18 7.37
N GLU A 41 7.70 -13.61 6.98
CA GLU A 41 7.22 -15.00 7.13
C GLU A 41 7.83 -15.93 6.09
N GLU A 42 7.93 -15.45 4.85
CA GLU A 42 8.52 -16.18 3.72
C GLU A 42 9.38 -15.24 2.86
N LEU A 43 10.45 -15.81 2.28
CA LEU A 43 11.33 -15.05 1.42
C LEU A 43 10.58 -14.56 0.17
N PRO A 44 10.63 -13.25 -0.15
CA PRO A 44 10.01 -12.74 -1.34
C PRO A 44 10.74 -13.22 -2.59
N SER A 45 9.99 -13.70 -3.58
CA SER A 45 10.53 -14.09 -4.88
C SER A 45 10.42 -12.93 -5.88
N LEU A 46 11.55 -12.59 -6.51
CA LEU A 46 11.61 -11.55 -7.53
C LEU A 46 10.95 -12.05 -8.82
N LYS A 47 9.97 -11.30 -9.30
CA LYS A 47 9.25 -11.53 -10.55
C LYS A 47 9.45 -10.34 -11.48
N GLU A 48 9.26 -10.59 -12.77
CA GLU A 48 9.31 -9.56 -13.79
C GLU A 48 7.99 -9.56 -14.56
N THR A 49 7.40 -8.38 -14.70
CA THR A 49 6.20 -8.20 -15.54
C THR A 49 6.58 -8.24 -17.02
N VAL A 50 5.58 -8.41 -17.89
CA VAL A 50 5.76 -8.39 -19.36
C VAL A 50 6.47 -7.12 -19.86
N ASN A 51 6.34 -6.00 -19.12
CA ASN A 51 6.96 -4.72 -19.46
C ASN A 51 8.36 -4.54 -18.84
N GLY A 52 8.97 -5.61 -18.31
CA GLY A 52 10.30 -5.56 -17.70
C GLY A 52 10.34 -4.94 -16.29
N ILE A 53 9.19 -4.67 -15.68
CA ILE A 53 9.14 -4.10 -14.33
C ILE A 53 9.28 -5.22 -13.30
N LYS A 54 10.30 -5.11 -12.45
CA LYS A 54 10.53 -6.01 -11.33
C LYS A 54 9.54 -5.79 -10.20
N THR A 55 9.05 -6.87 -9.64
CA THR A 55 8.05 -6.88 -8.57
C THR A 55 8.26 -8.09 -7.66
N CYS A 56 7.92 -7.96 -6.39
CA CYS A 56 7.85 -9.10 -5.48
C CYS A 56 6.71 -8.90 -4.48
N ASN A 57 6.26 -10.01 -3.89
CA ASN A 57 5.33 -10.00 -2.78
C ASN A 57 6.07 -10.48 -1.54
N VAL A 58 5.97 -9.72 -0.45
CA VAL A 58 6.48 -10.11 0.86
C VAL A 58 5.32 -10.33 1.81
N VAL A 59 5.40 -11.37 2.62
CA VAL A 59 4.40 -11.69 3.63
C VAL A 59 4.97 -11.36 4.99
N LEU A 60 4.29 -10.51 5.75
CA LEU A 60 4.70 -10.09 7.08
C LEU A 60 3.78 -10.66 8.14
N LYS A 61 4.37 -11.16 9.23
CA LYS A 61 3.71 -11.36 10.51
C LYS A 61 3.79 -10.09 11.32
N VAL A 62 2.65 -9.47 11.56
CA VAL A 62 2.51 -8.25 12.35
C VAL A 62 1.85 -8.60 13.67
N GLU A 63 2.54 -8.33 14.76
CA GLU A 63 2.01 -8.59 16.10
C GLU A 63 0.86 -7.63 16.42
N ARG A 64 -0.25 -8.16 16.95
CA ARG A 64 -1.35 -7.33 17.43
C ARG A 64 -0.95 -6.62 18.72
N SER A 65 -1.39 -5.38 18.89
CA SER A 65 -1.05 -4.57 20.08
C SER A 65 -1.73 -5.03 21.36
N PHE A 66 -2.75 -5.90 21.28
CA PHE A 66 -3.50 -6.39 22.43
C PHE A 66 -3.71 -7.90 22.31
N ALA A 67 -3.68 -8.57 23.45
CA ALA A 67 -4.03 -9.97 23.55
C ALA A 67 -5.53 -10.21 23.26
N ASN A 68 -5.85 -11.41 22.78
CA ASN A 68 -7.23 -11.86 22.64
C ASN A 68 -7.88 -12.15 24.01
N ALA A 69 -9.15 -12.57 24.01
CA ALA A 69 -9.90 -12.87 25.24
C ALA A 69 -9.24 -13.94 26.14
N ASN A 70 -8.34 -14.76 25.60
CA ASN A 70 -7.61 -15.80 26.31
C ASN A 70 -6.24 -15.31 26.84
N GLY A 71 -5.90 -14.02 26.67
CA GLY A 71 -4.62 -13.47 27.07
C GLY A 71 -3.46 -13.80 26.13
N VAL A 72 -3.73 -14.24 24.90
CA VAL A 72 -2.71 -14.62 23.91
C VAL A 72 -2.54 -13.52 22.85
N TYR A 73 -1.30 -13.14 22.56
CA TYR A 73 -0.96 -12.26 21.44
C TYR A 73 -0.98 -13.04 20.13
N GLU A 74 -1.75 -12.54 19.16
CA GLU A 74 -1.86 -13.11 17.83
C GLU A 74 -1.12 -12.24 16.81
N PHE A 75 -0.84 -12.81 15.64
CA PHE A 75 -0.22 -12.11 14.53
C PHE A 75 -1.19 -12.05 13.35
N ASP A 76 -1.20 -10.90 12.68
CA ASP A 76 -1.84 -10.75 11.39
C ASP A 76 -0.82 -11.03 10.28
N THR A 77 -1.21 -11.87 9.32
CA THR A 77 -0.41 -12.16 8.13
C THR A 77 -0.83 -11.20 7.02
N ILE A 78 0.08 -10.30 6.61
CA ILE A 78 -0.20 -9.25 5.63
C ILE A 78 0.74 -9.40 4.44
N GLN A 79 0.15 -9.59 3.25
CA GLN A 79 0.89 -9.59 1.99
C GLN A 79 1.05 -8.16 1.46
N ILE A 80 2.28 -7.78 1.12
CA ILE A 80 2.64 -6.46 0.63
C ILE A 80 3.34 -6.60 -0.73
N GLU A 81 2.87 -5.82 -1.70
CA GLU A 81 3.45 -5.71 -3.02
C GLU A 81 4.56 -4.67 -3.06
N VAL A 82 5.70 -5.06 -3.60
CA VAL A 82 6.90 -4.22 -3.72
C VAL A 82 7.30 -4.17 -5.19
N TRP A 83 7.76 -2.99 -5.63
CA TRP A 83 8.01 -2.70 -7.04
C TRP A 83 9.40 -2.11 -7.26
N ARG A 84 9.94 -2.33 -8.47
CA ARG A 84 11.19 -1.74 -8.99
C ARG A 84 12.38 -2.04 -8.08
N GLY A 85 13.26 -1.08 -7.85
CA GLY A 85 14.49 -1.26 -7.05
C GLY A 85 14.23 -1.68 -5.61
N LEU A 86 13.08 -1.35 -5.02
CA LEU A 86 12.71 -1.86 -3.69
C LEU A 86 12.49 -3.36 -3.72
N ALA A 87 11.88 -3.90 -4.78
CA ALA A 87 11.67 -5.34 -4.92
C ALA A 87 13.00 -6.09 -5.04
N GLU A 88 13.92 -5.57 -5.85
CA GLU A 88 15.27 -6.11 -6.00
C GLU A 88 16.04 -6.09 -4.67
N THR A 89 16.06 -4.94 -4.01
CA THR A 89 16.78 -4.77 -2.74
C THR A 89 16.22 -5.71 -1.67
N LEU A 90 14.90 -5.79 -1.57
CA LEU A 90 14.24 -6.65 -0.60
C LEU A 90 14.60 -8.12 -0.85
N CYS A 91 14.42 -8.62 -2.07
CA CYS A 91 14.73 -10.01 -2.42
C CYS A 91 16.21 -10.37 -2.24
N ASN A 92 17.13 -9.42 -2.44
CA ASN A 92 18.56 -9.66 -2.31
C ASN A 92 19.07 -9.65 -0.86
N VAL A 93 18.43 -8.89 0.02
CA VAL A 93 18.95 -8.63 1.37
C VAL A 93 18.17 -9.38 2.46
N SER A 94 16.87 -9.62 2.25
CA SER A 94 15.99 -10.19 3.27
C SER A 94 16.24 -11.65 3.60
N LYS A 95 15.98 -12.00 4.85
CA LYS A 95 15.91 -13.36 5.39
C LYS A 95 14.57 -13.59 6.06
N VAL A 96 14.19 -14.87 6.21
CA VAL A 96 13.06 -15.25 7.07
C VAL A 96 13.34 -14.76 8.48
N ASP A 97 12.29 -14.30 9.17
CA ASP A 97 12.32 -13.71 10.52
C ASP A 97 13.01 -12.35 10.66
N ASP A 98 13.49 -11.73 9.57
CA ASP A 98 13.98 -10.35 9.61
C ASP A 98 12.86 -9.38 9.98
N TRP A 99 13.15 -8.47 10.91
CA TRP A 99 12.26 -7.36 11.22
C TRP A 99 12.39 -6.27 10.16
N ILE A 100 11.26 -5.89 9.56
CA ILE A 100 11.19 -4.78 8.63
C ILE A 100 10.07 -3.81 9.00
N SER A 101 10.32 -2.54 8.74
CA SER A 101 9.30 -1.50 8.70
C SER A 101 8.89 -1.24 7.26
N VAL A 102 7.59 -1.13 7.02
CA VAL A 102 7.03 -0.82 5.70
C VAL A 102 6.10 0.37 5.82
N LYS A 103 6.32 1.36 4.96
CA LYS A 103 5.39 2.47 4.72
C LYS A 103 4.94 2.44 3.27
N GLY A 104 3.67 2.69 3.04
CA GLY A 104 3.14 2.74 1.69
C GLY A 104 1.68 3.15 1.64
N ARG A 105 0.97 2.70 0.60
CA ARG A 105 -0.43 3.03 0.34
C ARG A 105 -1.28 1.80 0.09
N ILE A 106 -2.58 1.91 0.34
CA ILE A 106 -3.55 0.85 0.04
C ILE A 106 -4.20 1.13 -1.32
N MET A 107 -4.22 0.12 -2.20
CA MET A 107 -4.86 0.18 -3.51
C MET A 107 -6.04 -0.79 -3.54
N SER A 108 -7.23 -0.29 -3.84
CA SER A 108 -8.37 -1.16 -4.13
C SER A 108 -8.33 -1.60 -5.60
N ARG A 109 -8.58 -2.88 -5.83
CA ARG A 109 -8.77 -3.52 -7.13
C ARG A 109 -10.15 -4.16 -7.13
N LYS A 110 -10.97 -3.78 -8.10
CA LYS A 110 -12.26 -4.43 -8.32
C LYS A 110 -12.03 -5.72 -9.07
N TYR A 111 -12.60 -6.80 -8.55
CA TYR A 111 -12.59 -8.11 -9.17
C TYR A 111 -14.04 -8.57 -9.32
N GLU A 112 -14.47 -8.84 -10.53
CA GLU A 112 -15.81 -9.37 -10.81
C GLU A 112 -15.72 -10.87 -11.06
N LYS A 113 -16.57 -11.62 -10.37
CA LYS A 113 -16.68 -13.07 -10.53
C LYS A 113 -18.12 -13.50 -10.29
N ASP A 114 -18.66 -14.28 -11.22
CA ASP A 114 -20.01 -14.85 -11.15
C ASP A 114 -21.10 -13.79 -10.90
N GLY A 115 -20.95 -12.60 -11.50
CA GLY A 115 -21.88 -11.47 -11.33
C GLY A 115 -21.75 -10.71 -10.00
N HIS A 116 -20.81 -11.09 -9.13
CA HIS A 116 -20.51 -10.40 -7.88
C HIS A 116 -19.22 -9.57 -8.00
N VAL A 117 -19.27 -8.34 -7.48
CA VAL A 117 -18.11 -7.43 -7.44
C VAL A 117 -17.45 -7.51 -6.07
N TYR A 118 -16.18 -7.91 -6.05
CA TYR A 118 -15.31 -7.95 -4.88
C TYR A 118 -14.34 -6.79 -4.90
N ASN A 119 -14.15 -6.14 -3.75
CA ASN A 119 -13.09 -5.14 -3.56
C ASN A 119 -11.90 -5.81 -2.90
N ASN A 120 -10.86 -6.09 -3.69
CA ASN A 120 -9.60 -6.61 -3.19
C ASN A 120 -8.66 -5.45 -2.86
N TYR A 121 -8.10 -5.45 -1.66
CA TYR A 121 -7.14 -4.42 -1.24
C TYR A 121 -5.72 -4.95 -1.35
N ALA A 122 -4.85 -4.19 -2.00
CA ALA A 122 -3.43 -4.46 -2.11
C ALA A 122 -2.65 -3.42 -1.32
N PHE A 123 -1.72 -3.87 -0.48
CA PHE A 123 -0.77 -3.00 0.21
C PHE A 123 0.44 -2.80 -0.70
N ILE A 124 0.72 -1.56 -1.09
CA ILE A 124 1.85 -1.24 -1.97
C ILE A 124 2.91 -0.53 -1.14
N ALA A 125 4.10 -1.12 -1.05
CA ALA A 125 5.23 -0.54 -0.35
C ALA A 125 5.84 0.62 -1.15
N GLU A 126 6.11 1.73 -0.46
CA GLU A 126 6.81 2.91 -1.01
C GLU A 126 8.15 3.13 -0.30
N LYS A 127 8.27 2.65 0.94
CA LYS A 127 9.53 2.64 1.70
C LYS A 127 9.59 1.38 2.56
N ILE A 128 10.76 0.75 2.56
CA ILE A 128 11.09 -0.39 3.42
C ILE A 128 12.37 -0.05 4.18
N SER A 129 12.40 -0.31 5.48
CA SER A 129 13.63 -0.20 6.28
C SER A 129 13.80 -1.48 7.09
N PHE A 130 14.98 -2.09 6.99
CA PHE A 130 15.33 -3.24 7.81
C PHE A 130 15.71 -2.79 9.21
N LEU A 131 15.16 -3.47 10.22
CA LEU A 131 15.41 -3.21 11.62
C LEU A 131 16.40 -4.26 12.13
N HIS A 132 17.65 -4.18 11.64
CA HIS A 132 18.73 -5.01 12.16
C HIS A 132 19.30 -4.40 13.45
N ASN A 133 19.67 -5.28 14.39
CA ASN A 133 20.58 -5.02 15.50
C ASN A 133 21.79 -5.94 15.34
#